data_AF-A0A269THX0-F1
#
_entry.id   AF-A0A269THX0-F1
#
_cell.length_a   1.000
_cell.length_b   1.000
_cell.length_c   1.000
_cell.angle_alpha   90.00
_cell.angle_beta   90.00
_cell.angle_gamma   90.00
#
_symmetry.space_group_name_H-M   'P 1'
#
loop_
_entity.id
_entity.type
_entity.pdbx_description
1 polymer ?
#
loop_
_entity_poly.entity_id
_entity_poly.type
_entity_poly.pdbx_seq_one_letter_code
_entity_poly.pdbx_strand_id
1 'polypeptide(L)'
;MQKFKKLFLFSTLVATPILASLTIACSSSGINFTEEDRRFAETGKGTDVSVKVLENQKSIVQLKYVGYEHFTFSDYWWSEFRSKNIKLWTYSRLGIDIEKGLPSDKKEKFWIQEKSNPETDNHEVFFKIDSLDNLKKGISKSTVLENSLKKGDQKNSETQFKSVSLITDENSLKTQLRVTDEEKFSKFVKEKIDPEIKDEDIDKMKPWNYYFNYDVIKQKLDLENNNYLFIKVLTDFVDFPDSPNEEWLVYHKVDKGIQIEDYKVDVDLQTITLKFGYITVPEKPGRAVSWVEKPYIFKTPETITSFLLPVSKNEITDFDFNEWKIVRDNWS
;
A
#
# COMPACT_ATOMS: atom_id res chain seq x y z
N MET A 1 -68.10 -52.28 -11.97
CA MET A 1 -67.54 -52.36 -13.34
C MET A 1 -66.47 -51.28 -13.46
N GLN A 2 -65.28 -51.66 -13.95
CA GLN A 2 -64.09 -50.85 -14.32
C GLN A 2 -64.45 -49.50 -15.01
N LYS A 3 -63.66 -48.41 -15.10
CA LYS A 3 -62.24 -48.06 -14.88
C LYS A 3 -62.07 -46.54 -15.19
N PHE A 4 -60.89 -46.00 -14.86
CA PHE A 4 -60.13 -44.92 -15.54
C PHE A 4 -60.15 -43.44 -15.05
N LYS A 5 -59.03 -43.10 -14.37
CA LYS A 5 -58.13 -41.91 -14.36
C LYS A 5 -58.46 -40.65 -15.19
N LYS A 6 -58.17 -39.48 -14.57
CA LYS A 6 -57.31 -38.33 -15.02
C LYS A 6 -57.37 -37.25 -13.90
N LEU A 7 -56.32 -36.96 -13.12
CA LEU A 7 -55.08 -36.18 -13.32
C LEU A 7 -55.24 -34.70 -13.76
N PHE A 8 -54.97 -33.83 -12.78
CA PHE A 8 -54.40 -32.46 -12.79
C PHE A 8 -55.12 -31.27 -13.46
N LEU A 9 -55.33 -30.20 -12.67
CA LEU A 9 -54.58 -28.93 -12.74
C LEU A 9 -55.12 -27.96 -11.67
N PHE A 10 -54.40 -27.80 -10.55
CA PHE A 10 -54.59 -26.64 -9.67
C PHE A 10 -53.42 -25.67 -9.92
N SER A 11 -53.78 -24.50 -10.44
CA SER A 11 -52.95 -23.33 -10.59
C SER A 11 -52.67 -22.72 -9.21
N THR A 12 -51.43 -22.75 -8.76
CA THR A 12 -50.95 -21.85 -7.70
C THR A 12 -49.94 -20.90 -8.31
N LEU A 13 -50.35 -19.63 -8.37
CA LEU A 13 -49.48 -18.47 -8.60
C LEU A 13 -48.40 -18.47 -7.52
N VAL A 14 -47.15 -18.72 -7.91
CA VAL A 14 -45.99 -18.37 -7.10
C VAL A 14 -45.50 -17.02 -7.60
N ALA A 15 -45.74 -15.99 -6.79
CA ALA A 15 -45.14 -14.68 -6.99
C ALA A 15 -43.62 -14.81 -6.75
N THR A 16 -42.85 -14.88 -7.83
CA THR A 16 -41.40 -14.71 -7.79
C THR A 16 -41.07 -13.23 -7.61
N PRO A 17 -40.27 -12.83 -6.61
CA PRO A 17 -39.63 -11.53 -6.65
C PRO A 17 -38.63 -11.54 -7.80
N ILE A 18 -38.80 -10.61 -8.73
CA ILE A 18 -37.83 -10.32 -9.79
C ILE A 18 -36.63 -9.68 -9.11
N LEU A 19 -35.72 -10.51 -8.60
CA LEU A 19 -34.33 -10.13 -8.42
C LEU A 19 -33.75 -10.03 -9.83
N ALA A 20 -33.72 -8.82 -10.37
CA ALA A 20 -32.88 -8.48 -11.51
C ALA A 20 -31.42 -8.56 -11.03
N SER A 21 -30.91 -9.79 -10.89
CA SER A 21 -29.48 -10.05 -10.81
C SER A 21 -28.90 -9.67 -12.17
N LEU A 22 -28.24 -8.53 -12.25
CA LEU A 22 -27.28 -8.24 -13.31
C LEU A 22 -26.19 -9.31 -13.24
N THR A 23 -26.34 -10.32 -14.09
CA THR A 23 -25.33 -11.33 -14.35
C THR A 23 -24.17 -10.67 -15.09
N ILE A 24 -23.18 -10.18 -14.34
CA ILE A 24 -21.81 -10.07 -14.85
C ILE A 24 -21.16 -11.42 -14.55
N ALA A 25 -21.31 -12.36 -15.47
CA ALA A 25 -20.59 -13.62 -15.45
C ALA A 25 -20.05 -13.91 -16.85
N CYS A 26 -18.74 -13.67 -17.01
CA CYS A 26 -17.77 -14.20 -17.97
C CYS A 26 -16.59 -13.20 -17.92
N SER A 27 -15.38 -13.48 -17.43
CA SER A 27 -14.64 -14.72 -17.26
C SER A 27 -13.45 -14.49 -16.30
N SER A 28 -13.50 -15.09 -15.11
CA SER A 28 -12.32 -15.37 -14.28
C SER A 28 -12.62 -16.59 -13.41
N SER A 29 -12.71 -17.75 -14.05
CA SER A 29 -12.93 -19.03 -13.36
C SER A 29 -11.87 -19.21 -12.26
N GLY A 30 -12.28 -19.13 -10.99
CA GLY A 30 -11.43 -19.32 -9.82
C GLY A 30 -11.12 -18.07 -8.99
N ILE A 31 -11.62 -16.89 -9.36
CA ILE A 31 -11.36 -15.64 -8.62
C ILE A 31 -12.58 -15.24 -7.79
N ASN A 32 -12.41 -15.21 -6.47
CA ASN A 32 -13.45 -14.76 -5.54
C ASN A 32 -13.42 -13.23 -5.44
N PHE A 33 -14.45 -12.54 -5.94
CA PHE A 33 -14.61 -11.10 -5.76
C PHE A 33 -15.37 -10.79 -4.48
N THR A 34 -14.83 -9.89 -3.67
CA THR A 34 -15.51 -9.35 -2.49
C THR A 34 -16.45 -8.21 -2.88
N GLU A 35 -17.34 -7.81 -1.98
CA GLU A 35 -18.14 -6.58 -2.17
C GLU A 35 -17.25 -5.34 -2.29
N GLU A 36 -16.11 -5.35 -1.61
CA GLU A 36 -15.14 -4.26 -1.60
C GLU A 36 -14.34 -4.17 -2.91
N ASP A 37 -14.06 -5.29 -3.58
CA ASP A 37 -13.50 -5.29 -4.94
C ASP A 37 -14.44 -4.60 -5.94
N ARG A 38 -15.76 -4.79 -5.77
CA ARG A 38 -16.78 -4.14 -6.62
C ARG A 38 -16.85 -2.65 -6.33
N ARG A 39 -16.89 -2.26 -5.05
CA ARG A 39 -16.87 -0.84 -4.65
C ARG A 39 -15.63 -0.13 -5.18
N PHE A 40 -14.47 -0.78 -5.13
CA PHE A 40 -13.24 -0.24 -5.71
C PHE A 40 -13.36 -0.03 -7.22
N ALA A 41 -13.85 -1.02 -7.95
CA ALA A 41 -14.07 -0.89 -9.40
C ALA A 41 -15.01 0.26 -9.77
N GLU A 42 -16.04 0.52 -8.96
CA GLU A 42 -17.04 1.56 -9.21
C GLU A 42 -16.57 2.96 -8.80
N THR A 43 -15.78 3.08 -7.73
CA THR A 43 -15.46 4.38 -7.10
C THR A 43 -14.02 4.82 -7.26
N GLY A 44 -13.12 3.91 -7.69
CA GLY A 44 -11.67 4.11 -7.64
C GLY A 44 -11.10 4.08 -6.22
N LYS A 45 -11.92 3.86 -5.19
CA LYS A 45 -11.51 3.80 -3.78
C LYS A 45 -11.79 2.44 -3.17
N GLY A 46 -10.76 1.82 -2.62
CA GLY A 46 -10.83 0.47 -2.05
C GLY A 46 -10.03 0.36 -0.77
N THR A 47 -10.43 -0.57 0.10
CA THR A 47 -9.77 -0.88 1.37
C THR A 47 -9.77 -2.38 1.62
N ASP A 48 -8.78 -2.91 2.33
CA ASP A 48 -8.73 -4.32 2.69
C ASP A 48 -8.06 -4.50 4.06
N VAL A 49 -8.61 -5.42 4.85
CA VAL A 49 -8.01 -5.91 6.08
C VAL A 49 -7.98 -7.42 5.98
N SER A 50 -6.82 -7.98 5.66
CA SER A 50 -6.66 -9.42 5.44
C SER A 50 -5.67 -10.03 6.42
N VAL A 51 -5.94 -11.28 6.82
CA VAL A 51 -4.97 -12.12 7.52
C VAL A 51 -4.23 -12.94 6.47
N LYS A 52 -2.91 -12.86 6.46
CA LYS A 52 -2.05 -13.63 5.54
C LYS A 52 -1.24 -14.62 6.36
N VAL A 53 -1.29 -15.89 5.98
CA VAL A 53 -0.41 -16.93 6.51
C VAL A 53 0.83 -16.97 5.64
N LEU A 54 1.98 -16.72 6.24
CA LEU A 54 3.28 -16.70 5.56
C LEU A 54 3.83 -18.11 5.40
N GLU A 55 4.90 -18.26 4.59
CA GLU A 55 5.56 -19.56 4.38
C GLU A 55 6.04 -20.17 5.71
N ASN A 56 6.52 -19.33 6.62
CA ASN A 56 6.95 -19.70 7.97
C ASN A 56 5.79 -20.01 8.96
N GLN A 57 4.55 -20.09 8.46
CA GLN A 57 3.31 -20.35 9.21
C GLN A 57 2.88 -19.24 10.20
N LYS A 58 3.59 -18.10 10.24
CA LYS A 58 3.12 -16.94 11.00
C LYS A 58 1.96 -16.28 10.28
N SER A 59 0.98 -15.83 11.05
CA SER A 59 -0.14 -15.04 10.52
C SER A 59 0.12 -13.56 10.74
N ILE A 60 0.07 -12.77 9.68
CA ILE A 60 0.17 -11.30 9.76
C ILE A 60 -1.15 -10.67 9.39
N VAL A 61 -1.39 -9.44 9.84
CA VAL A 61 -2.52 -8.63 9.35
C VAL A 61 -2.00 -7.59 8.35
N GLN A 62 -2.55 -7.59 7.16
CA GLN A 62 -2.28 -6.61 6.11
C GLN A 62 -3.42 -5.60 6.08
N LEU A 63 -3.06 -4.32 6.08
CA LEU A 63 -3.95 -3.18 5.94
C LEU A 63 -3.66 -2.52 4.61
N LYS A 64 -4.66 -2.42 3.74
CA LYS A 64 -4.48 -1.82 2.43
C LYS A 64 -5.59 -0.81 2.13
N TYR A 65 -5.22 0.26 1.44
CA TYR A 65 -6.18 1.19 0.88
C TYR A 65 -5.68 1.81 -0.42
N VAL A 66 -6.61 2.11 -1.32
CA VAL A 66 -6.39 2.64 -2.67
C VAL A 66 -7.29 3.85 -2.88
N GLY A 67 -6.77 4.93 -3.46
CA GLY A 67 -7.53 6.16 -3.74
C GLY A 67 -7.78 7.05 -2.51
N TYR A 68 -6.92 6.95 -1.49
CA TYR A 68 -6.93 7.80 -0.29
C TYR A 68 -5.53 8.43 -0.09
N GLU A 69 -5.03 9.18 -1.08
CA GLU A 69 -3.62 9.60 -1.18
C GLU A 69 -3.14 10.50 -0.02
N HIS A 70 -4.09 11.10 0.70
CA HIS A 70 -3.83 12.06 1.78
C HIS A 70 -3.84 11.44 3.19
N PHE A 71 -4.30 10.20 3.34
CA PHE A 71 -4.36 9.54 4.63
C PHE A 71 -3.18 8.58 4.82
N THR A 72 -2.61 8.56 6.04
CA THR A 72 -1.46 7.71 6.40
C THR A 72 -1.42 7.35 7.90
N PHE A 73 -0.85 6.19 8.22
CA PHE A 73 -0.58 5.75 9.61
C PHE A 73 0.75 6.26 10.18
N SER A 74 1.60 6.84 9.33
CA SER A 74 2.91 7.40 9.66
C SER A 74 2.94 8.88 9.26
N ASP A 75 3.94 9.63 9.70
CA ASP A 75 4.30 10.96 9.17
C ASP A 75 5.20 10.85 7.92
N TYR A 76 5.44 9.63 7.44
CA TYR A 76 6.28 9.33 6.30
C TYR A 76 5.59 8.34 5.36
N TRP A 77 5.77 8.55 4.06
CA TRP A 77 5.60 7.49 3.09
C TRP A 77 6.90 6.71 2.97
N TRP A 78 6.79 5.38 2.88
CA TRP A 78 7.92 4.49 2.64
C TRP A 78 7.85 3.97 1.21
N SER A 79 8.89 4.24 0.42
CA SER A 79 9.01 3.71 -0.93
C SER A 79 9.24 2.19 -0.92
N GLU A 80 8.49 1.46 -1.74
CA GLU A 80 8.80 0.04 -2.03
C GLU A 80 10.15 -0.12 -2.72
N PHE A 81 10.63 0.93 -3.39
CA PHE A 81 11.93 0.92 -4.05
C PHE A 81 12.99 1.52 -3.16
N ARG A 82 14.15 0.85 -3.14
CA ARG A 82 15.35 1.40 -2.52
C ARG A 82 15.96 2.50 -3.38
N SER A 83 16.84 3.27 -2.76
CA SER A 83 17.57 4.37 -3.41
C SER A 83 18.33 3.93 -4.66
N LYS A 84 18.79 2.67 -4.71
CA LYS A 84 19.46 2.10 -5.89
C LYS A 84 18.53 2.02 -7.10
N ASN A 85 17.33 1.46 -6.94
CA ASN A 85 16.34 1.36 -8.02
C ASN A 85 15.99 2.74 -8.56
N ILE A 86 15.70 3.69 -7.66
CA ILE A 86 15.36 5.06 -8.05
C ILE A 86 16.53 5.76 -8.75
N LYS A 87 17.77 5.55 -8.30
CA LYS A 87 18.98 6.03 -8.99
C LYS A 87 19.04 5.55 -10.42
N LEU A 88 18.86 4.25 -10.65
CA LEU A 88 18.92 3.69 -11.99
C LEU A 88 17.89 4.37 -12.93
N TRP A 89 16.72 4.75 -12.40
CA TRP A 89 15.69 5.46 -13.16
C TRP A 89 16.03 6.93 -13.41
N THR A 90 16.41 7.67 -12.36
CA THR A 90 16.86 9.07 -12.46
C THR A 90 18.03 9.23 -13.45
N TYR A 91 19.00 8.32 -13.43
CA TYR A 91 20.20 8.35 -14.26
C TYR A 91 20.05 7.60 -15.59
N SER A 92 18.86 7.04 -15.87
CA SER A 92 18.54 6.48 -17.18
C SER A 92 18.59 7.55 -18.28
N ARG A 93 18.56 7.13 -19.55
CA ARG A 93 18.64 8.06 -20.68
C ARG A 93 17.54 9.12 -20.64
N LEU A 94 16.30 8.71 -20.39
CA LEU A 94 15.14 9.60 -20.34
C LEU A 94 14.80 10.09 -18.92
N GLY A 95 15.34 9.46 -17.88
CA GLY A 95 15.11 9.89 -16.50
C GLY A 95 13.70 9.54 -16.00
N ILE A 96 13.29 10.23 -14.93
CA ILE A 96 11.92 10.27 -14.43
C ILE A 96 11.27 11.56 -14.96
N ASP A 97 10.03 11.47 -15.43
CA ASP A 97 9.30 12.51 -16.16
C ASP A 97 9.18 13.86 -15.44
N ILE A 98 8.94 13.84 -14.13
CA ILE A 98 8.79 15.05 -13.31
C ILE A 98 10.13 15.69 -12.96
N GLU A 99 11.23 14.94 -13.05
CA GLU A 99 12.56 15.42 -12.67
C GLU A 99 13.16 16.31 -13.77
N LYS A 100 14.03 17.23 -13.36
CA LYS A 100 14.94 17.84 -14.33
C LYS A 100 15.97 16.81 -14.73
N GLY A 101 15.93 16.38 -15.98
CA GLY A 101 16.91 15.44 -16.53
C GLY A 101 18.35 15.84 -16.19
N LEU A 102 19.14 14.88 -15.73
CA LEU A 102 20.53 15.13 -15.33
C LEU A 102 21.44 15.36 -16.55
N PRO A 103 22.45 16.25 -16.44
CA PRO A 103 23.50 16.40 -17.45
C PRO A 103 24.21 15.07 -17.79
N SER A 104 24.63 14.92 -19.05
CA SER A 104 25.25 13.68 -19.54
C SER A 104 26.51 13.28 -18.77
N ASP A 105 27.33 14.24 -18.32
CA ASP A 105 28.54 13.98 -17.55
C ASP A 105 28.23 13.39 -16.16
N LYS A 106 27.13 13.84 -15.51
CA LYS A 106 26.65 13.25 -14.26
C LYS A 106 26.15 11.82 -14.49
N LYS A 107 25.47 11.56 -15.61
CA LYS A 107 25.04 10.21 -15.99
C LYS A 107 26.20 9.27 -16.21
N GLU A 108 27.21 9.70 -16.96
CA GLU A 108 28.42 8.91 -17.19
C GLU A 108 29.16 8.58 -15.89
N LYS A 109 29.38 9.58 -15.03
CA LYS A 109 30.02 9.37 -13.71
C LYS A 109 29.28 8.36 -12.85
N PHE A 110 27.95 8.44 -12.81
CA PHE A 110 27.13 7.47 -12.08
C PHE A 110 27.36 6.04 -12.60
N TRP A 111 27.30 5.82 -13.92
CA TRP A 111 27.48 4.49 -14.49
C TRP A 111 28.89 3.93 -14.30
N ILE A 112 29.92 4.77 -14.30
CA ILE A 112 31.29 4.36 -13.96
C ILE A 112 31.36 3.94 -12.48
N GLN A 113 30.78 4.73 -11.58
CA GLN A 113 30.75 4.42 -10.15
C GLN A 113 29.97 3.13 -9.88
N GLU A 114 28.80 2.96 -10.46
CA GLU A 114 27.94 1.78 -10.30
C GLU A 114 28.66 0.50 -10.75
N LYS A 115 29.43 0.55 -11.84
CA LYS A 115 30.27 -0.59 -12.29
C LYS A 115 31.33 -0.97 -11.26
N SER A 116 31.88 0.01 -10.56
CA SER A 116 32.95 -0.20 -9.58
C SER A 116 32.46 -0.53 -8.17
N ASN A 117 31.27 -0.03 -7.80
CA ASN A 117 30.73 -0.18 -6.45
C ASN A 117 29.18 -0.14 -6.47
N PRO A 118 28.53 -1.26 -6.84
CA PRO A 118 27.08 -1.31 -7.10
C PRO A 118 26.20 -1.14 -5.85
N GLU A 119 26.78 -1.13 -4.65
CA GLU A 119 26.01 -1.06 -3.39
C GLU A 119 26.31 0.19 -2.55
N THR A 120 27.07 1.16 -3.10
CA THR A 120 27.63 2.31 -2.33
C THR A 120 26.59 3.13 -1.57
N ASP A 121 25.31 3.09 -1.96
CA ASP A 121 24.26 3.88 -1.31
C ASP A 121 22.88 3.24 -1.51
N ASN A 122 22.76 1.94 -1.27
CA ASN A 122 21.51 1.18 -1.33
C ASN A 122 20.81 1.19 0.03
N HIS A 123 19.83 2.09 0.20
CA HIS A 123 19.12 2.30 1.47
C HIS A 123 17.62 2.49 1.25
N GLU A 124 16.87 2.39 2.35
CA GLU A 124 15.43 2.63 2.42
C GLU A 124 15.12 4.11 2.18
N VAL A 125 14.12 4.37 1.33
CA VAL A 125 13.75 5.71 0.87
C VAL A 125 12.42 6.10 1.49
N PHE A 126 12.39 7.25 2.14
CA PHE A 126 11.19 7.81 2.76
C PHE A 126 10.90 9.19 2.19
N PHE A 127 9.64 9.60 2.26
CA PHE A 127 9.23 10.96 1.99
C PHE A 127 8.45 11.47 3.19
N LYS A 128 8.75 12.69 3.63
CA LYS A 128 7.94 13.33 4.67
C LYS A 128 6.55 13.58 4.10
N ILE A 129 5.54 13.32 4.90
CA ILE A 129 4.18 13.67 4.53
C ILE A 129 4.00 15.17 4.66
N ASP A 130 4.00 15.81 3.51
CA ASP A 130 3.70 17.21 3.32
C ASP A 130 2.65 17.37 2.22
N SER A 131 2.53 18.58 1.66
CA SER A 131 1.70 18.77 0.49
C SER A 131 2.29 17.99 -0.69
N LEU A 132 1.52 17.07 -1.30
CA LEU A 132 1.96 16.35 -2.51
C LEU A 132 2.42 17.31 -3.61
N ASP A 133 1.83 18.50 -3.69
CA ASP A 133 2.26 19.55 -4.61
C ASP A 133 3.64 20.12 -4.26
N ASN A 134 3.95 20.26 -2.98
CA ASN A 134 5.28 20.69 -2.55
C ASN A 134 6.33 19.62 -2.86
N LEU A 135 6.01 18.34 -2.62
CA LEU A 135 6.87 17.23 -2.99
C LEU A 135 7.13 17.23 -4.51
N LYS A 136 6.08 17.28 -5.33
CA LYS A 136 6.17 17.39 -6.80
C LYS A 136 7.01 18.59 -7.23
N LYS A 137 6.78 19.77 -6.64
CA LYS A 137 7.57 20.99 -6.92
C LYS A 137 9.03 20.83 -6.52
N GLY A 138 9.32 20.20 -5.38
CA GLY A 138 10.68 19.90 -4.92
C GLY A 138 11.41 19.00 -5.90
N ILE A 139 10.79 17.88 -6.28
CA ILE A 139 11.32 16.92 -7.25
C ILE A 139 11.54 17.58 -8.61
N SER A 140 10.61 18.40 -9.09
CA SER A 140 10.76 19.14 -10.34
C SER A 140 11.93 20.12 -10.36
N LYS A 141 12.45 20.52 -9.18
CA LYS A 141 13.63 21.38 -9.08
C LYS A 141 14.92 20.60 -8.98
N SER A 142 14.86 19.33 -8.60
CA SER A 142 16.00 18.43 -8.43
C SER A 142 15.67 16.99 -8.87
N THR A 143 15.74 16.02 -7.96
CA THR A 143 15.47 14.60 -8.21
C THR A 143 14.62 14.01 -7.07
N VAL A 144 13.97 12.89 -7.32
CA VAL A 144 13.22 12.09 -6.35
C VAL A 144 14.10 11.80 -5.12
N LEU A 145 15.36 11.43 -5.35
CA LEU A 145 16.27 11.09 -4.25
C LEU A 145 16.80 12.30 -3.49
N GLU A 146 17.06 13.42 -4.16
CA GLU A 146 17.47 14.65 -3.46
C GLU A 146 16.35 15.22 -2.57
N ASN A 147 15.09 14.86 -2.81
CA ASN A 147 13.95 15.21 -1.95
C ASN A 147 13.54 14.07 -1.01
N SER A 148 14.27 12.96 -0.99
CA SER A 148 13.98 11.83 -0.11
C SER A 148 14.70 11.94 1.23
N LEU A 149 14.21 11.18 2.20
CA LEU A 149 14.74 11.04 3.53
C LEU A 149 15.31 9.64 3.74
N LYS A 150 16.29 9.56 4.65
CA LYS A 150 16.83 8.31 5.18
C LYS A 150 16.16 7.99 6.51
N LYS A 151 16.32 6.73 6.95
CA LYS A 151 15.86 6.26 8.26
C LYS A 151 16.25 7.20 9.41
N GLY A 152 17.49 7.69 9.41
CA GLY A 152 18.03 8.58 10.45
C GLY A 152 17.28 9.90 10.60
N ASP A 153 16.59 10.37 9.55
CA ASP A 153 15.85 11.63 9.55
C ASP A 153 14.54 11.56 10.35
N GLN A 154 14.11 10.35 10.73
CA GLN A 154 12.92 10.14 11.57
C GLN A 154 13.20 10.22 13.08
N LYS A 155 14.45 10.49 13.50
CA LYS A 155 14.87 10.40 14.91
C LYS A 155 14.09 11.30 15.88
N ASN A 156 13.66 12.47 15.41
CA ASN A 156 12.97 13.48 16.23
C ASN A 156 11.44 13.36 16.16
N SER A 157 10.92 12.39 15.42
CA SER A 157 9.48 12.20 15.25
C SER A 157 8.93 11.31 16.36
N GLU A 158 7.65 11.52 16.68
CA GLU A 158 6.94 10.70 17.66
C GLU A 158 7.01 9.22 17.26
N THR A 159 7.40 8.34 18.19
CA THR A 159 7.65 6.91 17.94
C THR A 159 6.47 6.22 17.24
N GLN A 160 5.24 6.53 17.66
CA GLN A 160 4.01 5.98 17.09
C GLN A 160 3.73 6.40 15.64
N PHE A 161 4.42 7.40 15.10
CA PHE A 161 4.21 7.89 13.72
C PHE A 161 5.43 7.71 12.82
N LYS A 162 6.49 7.04 13.31
CA LYS A 162 7.59 6.56 12.46
C LYS A 162 7.11 5.46 11.50
N SER A 163 7.87 5.16 10.45
CA SER A 163 7.52 4.15 9.43
C SER A 163 7.42 2.72 9.99
N VAL A 164 8.07 2.45 11.12
CA VAL A 164 7.89 1.23 11.90
C VAL A 164 7.73 1.62 13.37
N SER A 165 6.81 0.97 14.07
CA SER A 165 6.62 1.15 15.51
C SER A 165 5.98 -0.08 16.13
N LEU A 166 5.90 -0.11 17.46
CA LEU A 166 5.34 -1.23 18.21
C LEU A 166 3.94 -0.92 18.73
N ILE A 167 3.03 -1.89 18.60
CA ILE A 167 1.70 -1.89 19.22
C ILE A 167 1.71 -2.92 20.34
N THR A 168 1.41 -2.46 21.55
CA THR A 168 1.44 -3.28 22.77
C THR A 168 0.05 -3.51 23.35
N ASP A 169 -0.93 -2.71 22.96
CA ASP A 169 -2.27 -2.70 23.54
C ASP A 169 -3.27 -1.94 22.66
N GLU A 170 -4.54 -1.93 23.07
CA GLU A 170 -5.60 -1.25 22.35
C GLU A 170 -5.40 0.27 22.21
N ASN A 171 -4.79 0.92 23.21
CA ASN A 171 -4.59 2.36 23.19
C ASN A 171 -3.49 2.75 22.19
N SER A 172 -2.38 2.01 22.18
CA SER A 172 -1.33 2.15 21.17
C SER A 172 -1.85 1.85 19.77
N LEU A 173 -2.73 0.84 19.61
CA LEU A 173 -3.39 0.54 18.33
C LEU A 173 -4.27 1.71 17.86
N LYS A 174 -5.17 2.23 18.70
CA LYS A 174 -6.04 3.38 18.35
C LYS A 174 -5.25 4.60 17.94
N THR A 175 -4.17 4.90 18.67
CA THR A 175 -3.28 6.01 18.41
C THR A 175 -2.60 5.86 17.05
N GLN A 176 -2.01 4.70 16.78
CA GLN A 176 -1.26 4.45 15.54
C GLN A 176 -2.16 4.30 14.31
N LEU A 177 -3.41 3.87 14.50
CA LEU A 177 -4.42 3.90 13.46
C LEU A 177 -5.00 5.29 13.24
N ARG A 178 -4.66 6.30 14.05
CA ARG A 178 -5.22 7.67 13.97
C ARG A 178 -6.75 7.72 14.11
N VAL A 179 -7.33 6.78 14.86
CA VAL A 179 -8.79 6.71 15.08
C VAL A 179 -9.26 7.88 15.95
N THR A 180 -8.42 8.31 16.88
CA THR A 180 -8.71 9.42 17.81
C THR A 180 -8.08 10.74 17.38
N ASP A 181 -7.61 10.82 16.13
CA ASP A 181 -6.74 11.91 15.64
C ASP A 181 -7.48 12.88 14.71
N GLU A 182 -8.81 12.98 14.85
CA GLU A 182 -9.66 13.74 13.92
C GLU A 182 -9.22 15.20 13.79
N GLU A 183 -8.97 15.87 14.91
CA GLU A 183 -8.53 17.27 14.90
C GLU A 183 -7.17 17.46 14.22
N LYS A 184 -6.21 16.54 14.44
CA LYS A 184 -4.89 16.65 13.80
C LYS A 184 -4.95 16.33 12.30
N PHE A 185 -5.76 15.34 11.89
CA PHE A 185 -5.95 15.04 10.48
C PHE A 185 -6.63 16.21 9.76
N SER A 186 -7.71 16.75 10.31
CA SER A 186 -8.37 17.94 9.74
C SER A 186 -7.43 19.14 9.68
N LYS A 187 -6.63 19.37 10.71
CA LYS A 187 -5.58 20.40 10.71
C LYS A 187 -4.55 20.15 9.61
N PHE A 188 -4.06 18.92 9.46
CA PHE A 188 -3.13 18.56 8.39
C PHE A 188 -3.72 18.85 7.01
N VAL A 189 -4.95 18.41 6.73
CA VAL A 189 -5.58 18.62 5.43
C VAL A 189 -5.73 20.12 5.14
N LYS A 190 -6.22 20.91 6.10
CA LYS A 190 -6.38 22.36 5.91
C LYS A 190 -5.05 23.10 5.74
N GLU A 191 -4.01 22.70 6.46
CA GLU A 191 -2.70 23.38 6.37
C GLU A 191 -1.88 22.97 5.15
N LYS A 192 -2.05 21.74 4.66
CA LYS A 192 -1.14 21.12 3.67
C LYS A 192 -1.77 20.80 2.33
N ILE A 193 -3.09 20.69 2.26
CA ILE A 193 -3.80 20.33 1.03
C ILE A 193 -4.60 21.52 0.54
N ASP A 194 -5.64 21.91 1.28
CA ASP A 194 -6.50 23.03 0.92
C ASP A 194 -7.14 23.64 2.19
N PRO A 195 -6.86 24.91 2.53
CA PRO A 195 -7.45 25.55 3.71
C PRO A 195 -8.96 25.76 3.60
N GLU A 196 -9.53 25.73 2.39
CA GLU A 196 -10.97 25.98 2.15
C GLU A 196 -11.80 24.70 2.15
N ILE A 197 -11.18 23.53 2.27
CA ILE A 197 -11.91 22.26 2.28
C ILE A 197 -12.83 22.14 3.50
N LYS A 198 -14.04 21.62 3.27
CA LYS A 198 -15.04 21.40 4.32
C LYS A 198 -14.70 20.14 5.12
N ASP A 199 -15.06 20.15 6.41
CA ASP A 199 -14.83 19.01 7.30
C ASP A 199 -15.52 17.73 6.82
N GLU A 200 -16.71 17.83 6.23
CA GLU A 200 -17.41 16.68 5.62
C GLU A 200 -16.64 16.04 4.46
N ASP A 201 -15.84 16.82 3.72
CA ASP A 201 -15.02 16.33 2.62
C ASP A 201 -13.67 15.79 3.11
N ILE A 202 -13.13 16.35 4.21
CA ILE A 202 -11.98 15.79 4.93
C ILE A 202 -12.30 14.38 5.44
N ASP A 203 -13.49 14.16 5.99
CA ASP A 203 -13.87 12.84 6.50
C ASP A 203 -13.88 11.77 5.38
N LYS A 204 -14.27 12.14 4.16
CA LYS A 204 -14.23 11.26 2.97
C LYS A 204 -12.81 10.95 2.48
N MET A 205 -11.79 11.65 2.99
CA MET A 205 -10.38 11.34 2.72
C MET A 205 -9.84 10.23 3.63
N LYS A 206 -10.53 9.90 4.72
CA LYS A 206 -10.16 8.78 5.58
C LYS A 206 -10.62 7.46 4.94
N PRO A 207 -9.85 6.37 5.07
CA PRO A 207 -10.23 5.06 4.52
C PRO A 207 -11.31 4.36 5.36
N TRP A 208 -11.83 4.99 6.41
CA TRP A 208 -12.73 4.36 7.36
C TRP A 208 -14.07 4.00 6.74
N ASN A 209 -14.40 2.71 6.76
CA ASN A 209 -15.66 2.17 6.28
C ASN A 209 -15.98 0.82 6.97
N TYR A 210 -17.02 0.14 6.51
CA TYR A 210 -17.44 -1.13 7.09
C TYR A 210 -16.37 -2.24 7.02
N TYR A 211 -15.57 -2.27 5.95
CA TYR A 211 -14.50 -3.25 5.73
C TYR A 211 -13.16 -2.85 6.36
N PHE A 212 -13.01 -1.57 6.69
CA PHE A 212 -11.76 -1.00 7.17
C PHE A 212 -12.03 -0.02 8.30
N ASN A 213 -12.00 -0.52 9.53
CA ASN A 213 -12.18 0.26 10.75
C ASN A 213 -11.46 -0.39 11.94
N TYR A 214 -11.42 0.32 13.06
CA TYR A 214 -10.77 -0.14 14.28
C TYR A 214 -11.21 -1.54 14.72
N ASP A 215 -12.51 -1.80 14.79
CA ASP A 215 -13.03 -3.07 15.30
C ASP A 215 -12.67 -4.23 14.37
N VAL A 216 -12.78 -4.04 13.06
CA VAL A 216 -12.42 -5.06 12.04
C VAL A 216 -10.93 -5.41 12.08
N ILE A 217 -10.06 -4.41 12.32
CA ILE A 217 -8.62 -4.60 12.47
C ILE A 217 -8.32 -5.30 13.79
N LYS A 218 -8.85 -4.79 14.90
CA LYS A 218 -8.64 -5.34 16.25
C LYS A 218 -9.04 -6.81 16.34
N GLN A 219 -10.17 -7.20 15.77
CA GLN A 219 -10.67 -8.59 15.78
C GLN A 219 -9.72 -9.60 15.12
N LYS A 220 -8.76 -9.15 14.30
CA LYS A 220 -7.75 -10.01 13.66
C LYS A 220 -6.43 -10.06 14.42
N LEU A 221 -6.32 -9.31 15.52
CA LEU A 221 -5.13 -9.26 16.36
C LEU A 221 -5.37 -10.03 17.66
N ASP A 222 -4.31 -10.65 18.15
CA ASP A 222 -4.23 -11.28 19.46
C ASP A 222 -3.26 -10.46 20.32
N LEU A 223 -3.77 -9.33 20.82
CA LEU A 223 -3.02 -8.42 21.69
C LEU A 223 -2.78 -9.00 23.10
N GLU A 224 -3.43 -10.11 23.45
CA GLU A 224 -3.20 -10.79 24.72
C GLU A 224 -1.85 -11.53 24.67
N ASN A 225 -1.60 -12.27 23.59
CA ASN A 225 -0.38 -13.08 23.46
C ASN A 225 0.74 -12.42 22.65
N ASN A 226 0.45 -11.36 21.89
CA ASN A 226 1.40 -10.73 20.99
C ASN A 226 1.47 -9.21 21.16
N ASN A 227 2.65 -8.66 20.88
CA ASN A 227 2.79 -7.28 20.41
C ASN A 227 2.90 -7.31 18.88
N TYR A 228 2.74 -6.16 18.23
CA TYR A 228 2.81 -6.08 16.77
C TYR A 228 3.79 -5.00 16.32
N LEU A 229 4.75 -5.38 15.50
CA LEU A 229 5.53 -4.42 14.70
C LEU A 229 4.64 -3.92 13.57
N PHE A 230 4.31 -2.64 13.59
CA PHE A 230 3.48 -1.99 12.58
C PHE A 230 4.37 -1.36 11.51
N ILE A 231 4.51 -2.04 10.38
CA ILE A 231 5.18 -1.57 9.16
C ILE A 231 4.20 -0.71 8.38
N LYS A 232 4.51 0.57 8.16
CA LYS A 232 3.51 1.55 7.74
C LYS A 232 3.81 2.17 6.38
N VAL A 233 2.71 2.43 5.66
CA VAL A 233 2.63 3.34 4.52
C VAL A 233 3.65 3.01 3.42
N LEU A 234 3.71 1.73 3.05
CA LEU A 234 4.54 1.27 1.94
C LEU A 234 3.78 1.49 0.61
N THR A 235 4.46 2.10 -0.35
CA THR A 235 3.89 2.51 -1.65
C THR A 235 4.97 2.65 -2.72
N ASP A 236 4.59 2.58 -3.98
CA ASP A 236 5.48 2.85 -5.11
C ASP A 236 5.34 4.31 -5.55
N PHE A 237 6.48 4.94 -5.84
CA PHE A 237 6.58 6.35 -6.24
C PHE A 237 7.00 6.54 -7.68
N VAL A 238 7.52 5.50 -8.32
CA VAL A 238 8.01 5.56 -9.69
C VAL A 238 7.53 4.30 -10.39
N ASP A 239 6.95 4.49 -11.56
CA ASP A 239 6.38 3.42 -12.37
C ASP A 239 7.06 3.35 -13.74
N PHE A 240 6.92 2.21 -14.41
CA PHE A 240 7.34 2.07 -15.79
C PHE A 240 6.39 2.84 -16.71
N PRO A 241 6.90 3.47 -17.79
CA PRO A 241 6.09 4.30 -18.68
C PRO A 241 4.91 3.59 -19.37
N ASP A 242 5.02 2.27 -19.50
CA ASP A 242 4.02 1.42 -20.12
C ASP A 242 3.49 0.38 -19.11
N SER A 243 3.49 0.69 -17.82
CA SER A 243 2.70 -0.08 -16.84
C SER A 243 1.21 0.01 -17.15
N PRO A 244 0.45 -1.08 -17.01
CA PRO A 244 -0.99 -1.05 -17.22
C PRO A 244 -1.66 -0.17 -16.16
N ASN A 245 -2.55 0.73 -16.60
CA ASN A 245 -3.48 1.38 -15.68
C ASN A 245 -4.58 0.38 -15.24
N GLU A 246 -5.39 0.78 -14.26
CA GLU A 246 -6.51 -0.04 -13.75
C GLU A 246 -7.47 -0.52 -14.86
N GLU A 247 -7.71 0.30 -15.89
CA GLU A 247 -8.64 -0.03 -16.98
C GLU A 247 -8.14 -1.18 -17.86
N TRP A 248 -6.82 -1.39 -17.93
CA TRP A 248 -6.20 -2.48 -18.68
C TRP A 248 -6.15 -3.79 -17.90
N LEU A 249 -6.57 -3.83 -16.64
CA LEU A 249 -6.60 -5.07 -15.86
C LEU A 249 -7.88 -5.85 -16.16
N VAL A 250 -7.79 -7.18 -16.19
CA VAL A 250 -8.95 -8.07 -16.46
C VAL A 250 -10.05 -7.89 -15.42
N TYR A 251 -9.67 -7.54 -14.19
CA TYR A 251 -10.57 -7.24 -13.07
C TYR A 251 -9.89 -6.30 -12.08
N HIS A 252 -10.64 -5.77 -11.11
CA HIS A 252 -10.08 -4.95 -10.03
C HIS A 252 -9.97 -5.76 -8.74
N LYS A 253 -8.84 -5.59 -8.04
CA LYS A 253 -8.58 -6.19 -6.74
C LYS A 253 -7.96 -5.17 -5.82
N VAL A 254 -8.56 -5.01 -4.65
CA VAL A 254 -7.96 -4.13 -3.64
C VAL A 254 -6.67 -4.74 -3.13
N ASP A 255 -6.60 -6.05 -2.91
CA ASP A 255 -5.47 -6.74 -2.26
C ASP A 255 -4.27 -7.06 -3.16
N LYS A 256 -4.22 -6.53 -4.39
CA LYS A 256 -3.08 -6.68 -5.32
C LYS A 256 -1.81 -5.96 -4.82
N GLY A 257 -0.75 -5.89 -5.61
CA GLY A 257 0.45 -5.11 -5.25
C GLY A 257 1.28 -5.73 -4.13
N ILE A 258 1.97 -4.88 -3.38
CA ILE A 258 2.97 -5.28 -2.38
C ILE A 258 2.39 -6.21 -1.32
N GLN A 259 3.07 -7.32 -1.06
CA GLN A 259 2.78 -8.26 0.03
C GLN A 259 4.04 -8.48 0.87
N ILE A 260 3.89 -9.06 2.07
CA ILE A 260 5.00 -9.69 2.79
C ILE A 260 4.92 -11.19 2.56
N GLU A 261 6.02 -11.78 2.12
CA GLU A 261 6.18 -13.24 1.96
C GLU A 261 6.72 -13.87 3.25
N ASP A 262 7.68 -13.20 3.88
CA ASP A 262 8.31 -13.65 5.13
C ASP A 262 8.88 -12.48 5.93
N TYR A 263 9.09 -12.67 7.23
CA TYR A 263 9.84 -11.76 8.08
C TYR A 263 10.57 -12.48 9.22
N LYS A 264 11.73 -11.93 9.60
CA LYS A 264 12.49 -12.33 10.78
C LYS A 264 12.74 -11.14 11.68
N VAL A 265 12.68 -11.38 12.98
CA VAL A 265 13.04 -10.43 14.02
C VAL A 265 14.19 -11.06 14.81
N ASP A 266 15.28 -10.33 14.94
CA ASP A 266 16.46 -10.70 15.72
C ASP A 266 16.64 -9.62 16.80
N VAL A 267 16.21 -9.94 18.02
CA VAL A 267 16.17 -8.97 19.13
C VAL A 267 17.57 -8.60 19.59
N ASP A 268 18.47 -9.57 19.66
CA ASP A 268 19.86 -9.38 20.10
C ASP A 268 20.63 -8.46 19.15
N LEU A 269 20.40 -8.61 17.84
CA LEU A 269 20.99 -7.76 16.81
C LEU A 269 20.14 -6.53 16.46
N GLN A 270 19.01 -6.32 17.14
CA GLN A 270 18.00 -5.30 16.84
C GLN A 270 17.73 -5.21 15.33
N THR A 271 17.52 -6.34 14.66
CA THR A 271 17.37 -6.42 13.21
C THR A 271 16.01 -6.97 12.82
N ILE A 272 15.31 -6.28 11.92
CA ILE A 272 14.10 -6.77 11.25
C ILE A 272 14.44 -7.05 9.80
N THR A 273 14.26 -8.30 9.37
CA THR A 273 14.36 -8.70 7.97
C THR A 273 12.95 -8.83 7.40
N LEU A 274 12.68 -8.16 6.27
CA LEU A 274 11.41 -8.20 5.55
C LEU A 274 11.64 -8.77 4.14
N LYS A 275 10.84 -9.76 3.75
CA LYS A 275 10.79 -10.27 2.39
C LYS A 275 9.45 -9.84 1.78
N PHE A 276 9.52 -9.00 0.75
CA PHE A 276 8.33 -8.53 0.05
C PHE A 276 8.06 -9.39 -1.18
N GLY A 277 6.78 -9.55 -1.50
CA GLY A 277 6.28 -10.16 -2.72
C GLY A 277 5.28 -9.23 -3.41
N TYR A 278 4.69 -9.69 -4.51
CA TYR A 278 3.75 -8.89 -5.29
C TYR A 278 2.61 -9.74 -5.86
N ILE A 279 1.37 -9.29 -5.68
CA ILE A 279 0.20 -9.87 -6.34
C ILE A 279 -0.11 -9.04 -7.58
N THR A 280 -0.02 -9.64 -8.76
CA THR A 280 -0.40 -8.99 -10.01
C THR A 280 -1.80 -9.40 -10.43
N VAL A 281 -2.45 -8.50 -11.18
CA VAL A 281 -3.70 -8.81 -11.88
C VAL A 281 -3.38 -8.95 -13.36
N PRO A 282 -3.87 -9.99 -14.06
CA PRO A 282 -3.64 -10.12 -15.50
C PRO A 282 -4.16 -8.92 -16.28
N GLU A 283 -3.47 -8.56 -17.36
CA GLU A 283 -3.89 -7.52 -18.30
C GLU A 283 -4.90 -8.06 -19.32
N LYS A 284 -5.80 -7.19 -19.79
CA LYS A 284 -6.71 -7.48 -20.90
C LYS A 284 -5.90 -7.73 -22.18
N PRO A 285 -6.28 -8.73 -23.00
CA PRO A 285 -5.61 -8.98 -24.26
C PRO A 285 -5.76 -7.79 -25.22
N GLY A 286 -4.77 -7.59 -26.09
CA GLY A 286 -4.82 -6.57 -27.15
C GLY A 286 -4.28 -5.20 -26.75
N ARG A 287 -3.71 -5.06 -25.55
CA ARG A 287 -2.95 -3.86 -25.17
C ARG A 287 -1.70 -3.74 -26.05
N ALA A 288 -1.62 -2.68 -26.84
CA ALA A 288 -0.44 -2.36 -27.61
C ALA A 288 0.46 -1.43 -26.79
N VAL A 289 1.69 -1.85 -26.52
CA VAL A 289 2.73 -1.01 -25.93
C VAL A 289 3.63 -0.45 -27.03
N SER A 290 4.06 0.80 -26.85
CA SER A 290 4.92 1.49 -27.81
C SER A 290 6.37 1.08 -27.61
N TRP A 291 7.12 0.84 -28.70
CA TRP A 291 8.58 0.63 -28.64
C TRP A 291 9.37 1.94 -28.52
N VAL A 292 8.70 3.09 -28.57
CA VAL A 292 9.33 4.39 -28.31
C VAL A 292 9.72 4.46 -26.85
N GLU A 293 11.01 4.67 -26.59
CA GLU A 293 11.57 4.88 -25.26
C GLU A 293 10.86 6.07 -24.60
N LYS A 294 10.41 5.89 -23.35
CA LYS A 294 9.72 6.90 -22.54
C LYS A 294 10.40 7.03 -21.16
N PRO A 295 10.34 8.20 -20.51
CA PRO A 295 10.83 8.35 -19.15
C PRO A 295 10.01 7.49 -18.18
N TYR A 296 10.60 7.12 -17.05
CA TYR A 296 9.86 6.58 -15.91
C TYR A 296 8.87 7.62 -15.39
N ILE A 297 7.76 7.18 -14.80
CA ILE A 297 6.68 8.06 -14.37
C ILE A 297 6.73 8.21 -12.85
N PHE A 298 6.87 9.42 -12.34
CA PHE A 298 6.62 9.67 -10.92
C PHE A 298 5.12 9.62 -10.64
N LYS A 299 4.72 8.80 -9.67
CA LYS A 299 3.35 8.72 -9.18
C LYS A 299 3.28 9.13 -7.71
N THR A 300 2.16 9.73 -7.35
CA THR A 300 1.82 9.93 -5.94
C THR A 300 1.39 8.61 -5.31
N PRO A 301 1.40 8.51 -3.98
CA PRO A 301 0.96 7.32 -3.28
C PRO A 301 -0.54 7.02 -3.50
N GLU A 302 -0.86 6.21 -4.50
CA GLU A 302 -2.24 5.83 -4.83
C GLU A 302 -2.67 4.55 -4.13
N THR A 303 -1.72 3.65 -3.92
CA THR A 303 -1.93 2.34 -3.29
C THR A 303 -1.02 2.23 -2.07
N ILE A 304 -1.61 2.23 -0.88
CA ILE A 304 -0.87 2.14 0.37
C ILE A 304 -1.07 0.79 1.02
N THR A 305 0.03 0.15 1.41
CA THR A 305 0.01 -1.11 2.15
C THR A 305 0.76 -0.95 3.48
N SER A 306 0.20 -1.50 4.55
CA SER A 306 0.81 -1.55 5.87
C SER A 306 0.61 -2.94 6.48
N PHE A 307 1.46 -3.34 7.42
CA PHE A 307 1.48 -4.70 7.97
C PHE A 307 1.64 -4.67 9.48
N LEU A 308 0.89 -5.53 10.16
CA LEU A 308 0.99 -5.79 11.59
C LEU A 308 1.62 -7.17 11.76
N LEU A 309 2.90 -7.19 12.12
CA LEU A 309 3.70 -8.39 12.26
C LEU A 309 3.72 -8.81 13.73
N PRO A 310 3.19 -9.98 14.11
CA PRO A 310 3.21 -10.40 15.50
C PRO A 310 4.64 -10.68 15.97
N VAL A 311 4.92 -10.27 17.19
CA VAL A 311 6.06 -10.69 18.00
C VAL A 311 5.53 -11.12 19.36
N SER A 312 6.21 -12.05 20.02
CA SER A 312 5.72 -12.58 21.29
C SER A 312 5.61 -11.44 22.31
N LYS A 313 4.58 -11.45 23.18
CA LYS A 313 4.24 -10.33 24.07
C LYS A 313 5.41 -9.68 24.82
N ASN A 314 6.38 -10.50 25.21
CA ASN A 314 7.51 -10.08 26.04
C ASN A 314 8.85 -10.07 25.28
N GLU A 315 8.83 -10.36 23.97
CA GLU A 315 10.04 -10.42 23.14
C GLU A 315 10.55 -9.01 22.78
N ILE A 316 9.62 -8.09 22.50
CA ILE A 316 9.90 -6.66 22.32
C ILE A 316 8.86 -5.88 23.12
N THR A 317 9.30 -5.23 24.19
CA THR A 317 8.45 -4.41 25.07
C THR A 317 8.65 -2.91 24.86
N ASP A 318 9.79 -2.52 24.28
CA ASP A 318 10.10 -1.17 23.83
C ASP A 318 10.76 -1.24 22.46
N PHE A 319 10.50 -0.23 21.62
CA PHE A 319 10.96 -0.20 20.25
C PHE A 319 11.19 1.24 19.79
N ASP A 320 12.44 1.57 19.47
CA ASP A 320 12.78 2.75 18.67
C ASP A 320 13.21 2.34 17.27
N PHE A 321 12.42 2.74 16.26
CA PHE A 321 12.76 2.54 14.86
C PHE A 321 14.20 2.91 14.54
N ASN A 322 14.72 4.01 15.10
CA ASN A 322 16.04 4.53 14.75
C ASN A 322 17.19 3.64 15.25
N GLU A 323 16.98 2.85 16.30
CA GLU A 323 17.96 1.89 16.84
C GLU A 323 17.98 0.58 16.05
N TRP A 324 16.85 0.19 15.47
CA TRP A 324 16.70 -1.13 14.82
C TRP A 324 17.11 -1.16 13.35
N LYS A 325 17.97 -2.08 12.93
CA LYS A 325 18.31 -2.26 11.52
C LYS A 325 17.14 -2.86 10.75
N ILE A 326 16.79 -2.25 9.61
CA ILE A 326 15.86 -2.87 8.65
C ILE A 326 16.68 -3.45 7.50
N VAL A 327 16.46 -4.72 7.22
CA VAL A 327 16.99 -5.42 6.06
C VAL A 327 15.80 -5.84 5.21
N ARG A 328 15.84 -5.51 3.92
CA ARG A 328 14.96 -6.19 2.95
C ARG A 328 15.76 -7.25 2.24
N ASP A 329 15.22 -8.44 2.23
CA ASP A 329 15.87 -9.57 1.62
C ASP A 329 15.49 -9.64 0.15
N ASN A 330 16.49 -9.53 -0.72
CA ASN A 330 16.34 -9.85 -2.13
C ASN A 330 16.80 -11.31 -2.26
N TRP A 331 15.88 -12.27 -2.10
CA TRP A 331 16.16 -13.63 -2.53
C TRP A 331 16.07 -13.64 -4.06
N SER A 332 17.23 -13.49 -4.71
CA SER A 332 17.42 -13.87 -6.11
C SER A 332 17.47 -15.38 -6.25
#